data_AF-M6GME6-F1
#
_entry.id   AF-M6GME6-F1
#
_cell.length_a   1.000
_cell.length_b   1.000
_cell.length_c   1.000
_cell.angle_alpha   90.00
_cell.angle_beta   90.00
_cell.angle_gamma   90.00
#
_symmetry.space_group_name_H-M   'P 1'
#
loop_
_entity.id
_entity.type
_entity.pdbx_description
1 polymer ?
#
loop_
_entity_poly.entity_id
_entity_poly.type
_entity_poly.pdbx_seq_one_letter_code
_entity_poly.pdbx_strand_id
1 'polypeptide(L)'
;MKAGVNVGNQCVLLKEVNDSGQTMLELHKKLLELRVRAYYMYDPELIPGSRGFRTPLAKGIEIIEFMRGKIGGMGIPQFVNDLPGGGGKITLTPNWYLGFYKPERIHVFKSALRGTYHFSPEPIDSKMEEFYPEISSEIWERVFSNSFEIYKSNE
;
A
#
# COMPACT_ATOMS: atom_id res chain seq x y z
N MET A 1 -13.37 -24.37 6.63
CA MET A 1 -12.36 -25.11 7.41
C MET A 1 -13.03 -25.74 8.63
N LYS A 2 -12.79 -27.03 8.87
CA LYS A 2 -13.45 -27.80 9.96
C LYS A 2 -12.58 -27.97 11.21
N ALA A 3 -11.26 -27.78 11.10
CA ALA A 3 -10.29 -28.06 12.17
C ALA A 3 -9.85 -26.83 13.01
N GLY A 4 -10.44 -25.64 12.78
CA GLY A 4 -10.08 -24.41 13.52
C GLY A 4 -8.70 -23.81 13.17
N VAL A 5 -8.00 -24.35 12.17
CA VAL A 5 -6.68 -23.87 11.74
C VAL A 5 -6.83 -22.64 10.85
N ASN A 6 -6.00 -21.61 11.08
CA ASN A 6 -5.90 -20.44 10.20
C ASN A 6 -5.03 -20.76 8.99
N VAL A 7 -5.50 -20.45 7.78
CA VAL A 7 -4.74 -20.65 6.54
C VAL A 7 -4.51 -19.31 5.85
N GLY A 8 -3.26 -19.05 5.48
CA GLY A 8 -2.85 -17.89 4.69
C GLY A 8 -2.38 -18.30 3.30
N ASN A 9 -2.74 -17.52 2.28
CA ASN A 9 -2.20 -17.66 0.94
C ASN A 9 -0.93 -16.81 0.79
N GLN A 10 0.11 -17.44 0.24
CA GLN A 10 1.29 -16.75 -0.27
C GLN A 10 1.34 -16.99 -1.78
N CYS A 11 1.36 -15.91 -2.56
CA CYS A 11 1.48 -15.98 -4.00
C CYS A 11 2.73 -15.24 -4.48
N VAL A 12 3.25 -15.63 -5.64
CA VAL A 12 4.31 -14.90 -6.34
C VAL A 12 3.66 -14.13 -7.49
N LEU A 13 4.06 -12.88 -7.67
CA LEU A 13 3.60 -12.03 -8.77
C LEU A 13 4.32 -12.40 -10.06
N LEU A 14 3.64 -13.06 -10.99
CA LEU A 14 4.21 -13.60 -12.21
C LEU A 14 3.64 -12.87 -13.43
N LYS A 15 4.56 -12.37 -14.26
CA LYS A 15 4.24 -11.72 -15.53
C LYS A 15 3.35 -12.62 -16.39
N GLU A 16 2.31 -12.03 -16.98
CA GLU A 16 1.33 -12.69 -17.86
C GLU A 16 0.52 -13.83 -17.21
N VAL A 17 0.62 -14.02 -15.89
CA VAL A 17 -0.14 -15.05 -15.15
C VAL A 17 -1.12 -14.40 -14.17
N ASN A 18 -0.61 -13.56 -13.27
CA ASN A 18 -1.42 -12.90 -12.23
C ASN A 18 -1.00 -11.43 -12.02
N ASP A 19 -0.33 -10.82 -12.99
CA ASP A 19 0.19 -9.46 -12.95
C ASP A 19 -0.84 -8.37 -13.28
N SER A 20 -2.11 -8.60 -12.94
CA SER A 20 -3.17 -7.61 -13.08
C SER A 20 -3.97 -7.45 -11.78
N GLY A 21 -4.40 -6.22 -11.50
CA GLY A 21 -5.23 -5.92 -10.33
C GLY A 21 -6.55 -6.68 -10.34
N GLN A 22 -7.14 -6.90 -11.52
CA GLN A 22 -8.40 -7.63 -11.67
C GLN A 22 -8.22 -9.12 -11.33
N THR A 23 -7.20 -9.78 -11.89
CA THR A 23 -6.88 -11.18 -11.59
C THR A 23 -6.62 -11.39 -10.11
N MET A 24 -5.82 -10.50 -9.50
CA MET A 24 -5.53 -10.57 -8.07
C MET A 24 -6.75 -10.31 -7.19
N LEU A 25 -7.61 -9.36 -7.57
CA LEU A 25 -8.87 -9.10 -6.85
C LEU A 25 -9.79 -10.33 -6.86
N GLU A 26 -9.97 -10.96 -8.03
CA GLU A 26 -10.79 -12.16 -8.17
C GLU A 26 -10.24 -13.34 -7.37
N LEU A 27 -8.94 -13.58 -7.46
CA LEU A 27 -8.26 -14.62 -6.68
C LEU A 27 -8.51 -14.42 -5.17
N HIS A 28 -8.26 -13.22 -4.66
CA HIS A 28 -8.35 -12.96 -3.23
C HIS A 28 -9.79 -12.91 -2.71
N LYS A 29 -10.77 -12.53 -3.53
CA LYS A 29 -12.20 -12.69 -3.19
C LYS A 29 -12.54 -14.17 -2.98
N LYS A 30 -12.16 -15.04 -3.92
CA LYS A 30 -12.38 -16.50 -3.81
C LYS A 30 -11.64 -17.12 -2.62
N LEU A 31 -10.42 -16.67 -2.33
CA LEU A 31 -9.68 -17.12 -1.14
C LEU A 31 -10.44 -16.79 0.16
N LEU A 32 -10.99 -15.57 0.27
CA LEU A 32 -11.78 -15.19 1.45
C LEU A 32 -13.07 -16.00 1.59
N GLU A 33 -13.75 -16.33 0.50
CA GLU A 33 -14.93 -17.22 0.51
C GLU A 33 -14.58 -18.61 1.09
N LEU A 34 -13.35 -19.08 0.85
CA LEU A 34 -12.80 -20.32 1.40
C LEU A 34 -12.21 -20.16 2.82
N ARG A 35 -12.31 -18.96 3.41
CA ARG A 35 -11.70 -18.56 4.70
C ARG A 35 -10.17 -18.56 4.70
N VAL A 36 -9.54 -18.43 3.53
CA VAL A 36 -8.09 -18.29 3.38
C VAL A 36 -7.73 -16.81 3.33
N ARG A 37 -6.88 -16.36 4.26
CA ARG A 37 -6.45 -14.96 4.34
C ARG A 37 -5.39 -14.65 3.29
N ALA A 38 -5.42 -13.47 2.69
CA ALA A 38 -4.31 -12.95 1.90
C ALA A 38 -3.12 -12.66 2.82
N TYR A 39 -2.00 -13.38 2.66
CA TYR A 39 -0.82 -13.17 3.52
C TYR A 39 0.27 -12.40 2.78
N TYR A 40 0.96 -13.04 1.84
CA TYR A 40 2.01 -12.40 1.05
C TYR A 40 1.76 -12.47 -0.44
N MET A 41 2.15 -11.41 -1.12
CA MET A 41 2.40 -11.37 -2.56
C MET A 41 3.88 -11.06 -2.73
N TYR A 42 4.65 -11.99 -3.28
CA TYR A 42 6.09 -11.83 -3.44
C TYR A 42 6.45 -11.24 -4.81
N ASP A 43 7.39 -10.31 -4.82
CA ASP A 43 8.20 -10.03 -6.00
C ASP A 43 9.03 -11.29 -6.36
N PRO A 44 9.08 -11.72 -7.64
CA PRO A 44 9.81 -12.92 -8.01
C PRO A 44 11.30 -12.86 -7.71
N GLU A 45 11.79 -13.89 -7.02
CA GLU A 45 13.22 -14.08 -6.79
C GLU A 45 13.98 -14.37 -8.09
N LEU A 46 15.26 -14.00 -8.06
CA LEU A 46 16.23 -14.22 -9.14
C LEU A 46 16.78 -15.65 -9.09
N ILE A 47 15.95 -16.62 -9.47
CA ILE A 47 16.40 -18.01 -9.66
C ILE A 47 16.63 -18.33 -11.15
N PRO A 48 17.52 -19.27 -11.47
CA PRO A 48 17.68 -19.73 -12.86
C PRO A 48 16.34 -20.15 -13.47
N GLY A 49 15.99 -19.60 -14.63
CA GLY A 49 14.73 -19.89 -15.34
C GLY A 49 13.53 -19.01 -14.98
N SER A 50 13.55 -18.22 -13.90
CA SER A 50 12.41 -17.35 -13.52
C SER A 50 12.39 -15.98 -14.18
N ARG A 51 13.48 -15.58 -14.86
CA ARG A 51 13.64 -14.21 -15.39
C ARG A 51 12.50 -13.75 -16.30
N GLY A 52 11.94 -14.66 -17.12
CA GLY A 52 10.83 -14.35 -18.03
C GLY A 52 9.52 -13.99 -17.32
N PHE A 53 9.36 -14.42 -16.06
CA PHE A 53 8.16 -14.16 -15.26
C PHE A 53 8.26 -12.90 -14.39
N ARG A 54 9.37 -12.14 -14.46
CA ARG A 54 9.53 -10.95 -13.62
C ARG A 54 8.63 -9.81 -14.09
N THR A 55 8.06 -9.13 -13.11
CA THR A 55 7.38 -7.84 -13.28
C THR A 55 8.26 -6.70 -12.75
N PRO A 56 8.11 -5.46 -13.24
CA PRO A 56 8.62 -4.30 -12.52
C PRO A 56 8.01 -4.23 -11.11
N LEU A 57 8.79 -3.79 -10.11
CA LEU A 57 8.34 -3.69 -8.71
C LEU A 57 7.08 -2.82 -8.57
N ALA A 58 6.98 -1.77 -9.39
CA ALA A 58 5.82 -0.89 -9.46
C ALA A 58 4.51 -1.63 -9.75
N LYS A 59 4.55 -2.77 -10.45
CA LYS A 59 3.35 -3.56 -10.77
C LYS A 59 2.70 -4.13 -9.51
N GLY A 60 3.49 -4.61 -8.55
CA GLY A 60 2.96 -5.08 -7.29
C GLY A 60 2.34 -3.94 -6.47
N ILE A 61 2.97 -2.76 -6.47
CA ILE A 61 2.43 -1.56 -5.82
C ILE A 61 1.09 -1.15 -6.46
N GLU A 62 1.02 -1.11 -7.78
CA GLU A 62 -0.20 -0.81 -8.56
C GLU A 62 -1.34 -1.79 -8.22
N ILE A 63 -1.05 -3.08 -8.10
CA ILE A 63 -2.03 -4.10 -7.70
C ILE A 63 -2.57 -3.84 -6.29
N ILE A 64 -1.70 -3.54 -5.32
CA ILE A 64 -2.13 -3.22 -3.94
C ILE A 64 -2.98 -1.94 -3.91
N GLU A 65 -2.59 -0.91 -4.67
CA GLU A 65 -3.37 0.33 -4.82
C GLU A 65 -4.75 0.02 -5.43
N PHE A 66 -4.79 -0.79 -6.50
CA PHE A 66 -6.04 -1.17 -7.15
C PHE A 66 -6.97 -1.97 -6.22
N MET A 67 -6.45 -2.91 -5.44
CA MET A 67 -7.28 -3.74 -4.55
C MET A 67 -7.83 -2.95 -3.35
N ARG A 68 -7.11 -1.92 -2.89
CA ARG A 68 -7.54 -1.11 -1.75
C ARG A 68 -8.89 -0.45 -2.05
N GLY A 69 -9.84 -0.62 -1.12
CA GLY A 69 -11.22 -0.13 -1.30
C GLY A 69 -12.15 -1.04 -2.09
N LYS A 70 -11.64 -2.07 -2.79
CA LYS A 70 -12.47 -3.02 -3.58
C LYS A 70 -12.72 -4.36 -2.88
N ILE A 71 -11.97 -4.65 -1.82
CA ILE A 71 -12.09 -5.85 -0.99
C ILE A 71 -11.78 -5.50 0.48
N GLY A 72 -12.33 -6.28 1.42
CA GLY A 72 -12.03 -6.13 2.83
C GLY A 72 -10.53 -6.32 3.11
N GLY A 73 -10.01 -5.66 4.15
CA GLY A 73 -8.57 -5.62 4.42
C GLY A 73 -7.90 -7.00 4.58
N MET A 74 -8.63 -8.02 5.02
CA MET A 74 -8.14 -9.41 5.11
C MET A 74 -7.81 -10.05 3.74
N GLY A 75 -8.36 -9.50 2.66
CA GLY A 75 -8.15 -9.94 1.29
C GLY A 75 -7.04 -9.18 0.56
N ILE A 76 -6.38 -8.21 1.21
CA ILE A 76 -5.28 -7.46 0.60
C ILE A 76 -3.97 -8.03 1.14
N PRO A 77 -3.13 -8.67 0.31
CA PRO A 77 -1.86 -9.23 0.75
C PRO A 77 -0.85 -8.12 1.07
N GLN A 78 0.19 -8.46 1.83
CA GLN A 78 1.39 -7.63 1.92
C GLN A 78 2.24 -7.90 0.67
N PHE A 79 2.49 -6.87 -0.15
CA PHE A 79 3.44 -6.97 -1.24
C PHE A 79 4.85 -6.89 -0.68
N VAL A 80 5.67 -7.91 -0.91
CA VAL A 80 6.99 -8.01 -0.30
C VAL A 80 8.06 -8.34 -1.32
N ASN A 81 9.24 -7.76 -1.12
CA ASN A 81 10.47 -8.18 -1.77
C ASN A 81 11.36 -8.85 -0.71
N ASP A 82 11.87 -10.05 -1.02
CA ASP A 82 12.85 -10.72 -0.15
C ASP A 82 14.26 -10.26 -0.55
N LEU A 83 14.93 -9.56 0.36
CA LEU A 83 16.21 -8.95 0.07
C LEU A 83 17.32 -10.02 0.02
N PRO A 84 18.20 -9.99 -1.02
CA PRO A 84 19.34 -10.88 -1.10
C PRO A 84 20.22 -10.88 0.15
N GLY A 85 20.87 -12.02 0.42
CA GLY A 85 21.80 -12.14 1.55
C GLY A 85 21.13 -12.21 2.93
N GLY A 86 19.83 -12.50 3.00
CA GLY A 86 19.10 -12.60 4.27
C GLY A 86 18.69 -11.25 4.85
N GLY A 87 18.56 -10.21 4.02
CA GLY A 87 18.12 -8.87 4.43
C GLY A 87 16.64 -8.81 4.88
N GLY A 88 15.91 -9.91 4.70
CA GLY A 88 14.53 -10.06 5.16
C GLY A 88 13.49 -9.58 4.14
N LYS A 89 12.23 -9.73 4.54
CA LYS A 89 11.05 -9.41 3.71
C LYS A 89 10.63 -7.97 3.95
N ILE A 90 10.85 -7.12 2.95
CA ILE A 90 10.47 -5.71 3.02
C ILE A 90 9.12 -5.52 2.37
N THR A 91 8.19 -4.95 3.13
CA THR A 91 6.85 -4.63 2.63
C THR A 91 6.90 -3.35 1.81
N LEU A 92 6.34 -3.42 0.62
CA LEU A 92 6.19 -2.31 -0.31
C LEU A 92 4.72 -1.93 -0.36
N THR A 93 4.44 -0.65 -0.22
CA THR A 93 3.07 -0.13 -0.18
C THR A 93 2.94 1.05 -1.11
N PRO A 94 1.74 1.31 -1.65
CA PRO A 94 1.48 2.59 -2.32
C PRO A 94 1.71 3.75 -1.37
N ASN A 95 2.05 4.91 -1.93
CA ASN A 95 2.38 6.09 -1.14
C ASN A 95 1.11 6.77 -0.61
N TRP A 96 0.61 6.28 0.53
CA TRP A 96 -0.57 6.81 1.20
C TRP A 96 -0.25 7.99 2.13
N TYR A 97 0.98 8.08 2.62
CA TYR A 97 1.45 9.12 3.53
C TYR A 97 2.55 9.93 2.85
N LEU A 98 2.22 11.16 2.45
CA LEU A 98 3.14 12.00 1.70
C LEU A 98 4.20 12.65 2.59
N GLY A 99 3.89 12.82 3.88
CA GLY A 99 4.81 13.37 4.87
C GLY A 99 4.17 14.44 5.74
N PHE A 100 5.02 15.23 6.38
CA PHE A 100 4.66 16.24 7.38
C PHE A 100 5.04 17.64 6.90
N TYR A 101 4.07 18.57 6.94
CA TYR A 101 4.30 19.97 6.69
C TYR A 101 4.57 20.69 8.01
N LYS A 102 5.85 20.98 8.27
CA LYS A 102 6.31 21.57 9.54
C LYS A 102 5.65 22.91 9.89
N PRO A 103 5.47 23.86 8.95
CA PRO A 103 4.90 25.19 9.28
C PRO A 103 3.52 25.11 9.94
N GLU A 104 2.63 24.26 9.42
CA GLU A 104 1.26 24.10 9.96
C GLU A 104 1.13 22.91 10.91
N ARG A 105 2.21 22.15 11.13
CA ARG A 105 2.22 20.90 11.90
C ARG A 105 1.17 19.89 11.41
N ILE A 106 1.11 19.67 10.10
CA ILE A 106 0.09 18.81 9.46
C ILE A 106 0.71 17.61 8.76
N HIS A 107 0.16 16.42 9.03
CA HIS A 107 0.38 15.22 8.23
C HIS A 107 -0.49 15.21 6.98
N VAL A 108 0.10 14.85 5.84
CA VAL A 108 -0.59 14.78 4.55
C VAL A 108 -0.76 13.34 4.09
N PHE A 109 -2.01 12.97 3.82
CA PHE A 109 -2.40 11.65 3.34
C PHE A 109 -3.07 11.74 1.98
N LYS A 110 -2.83 10.73 1.13
CA LYS A 110 -3.59 10.49 -0.10
C LYS A 110 -4.58 9.35 0.15
N SER A 111 -5.87 9.61 -0.04
CA SER A 111 -6.92 8.61 0.12
C SER A 111 -6.80 7.51 -0.92
N ALA A 112 -6.72 6.27 -0.46
CA ALA A 112 -6.75 5.10 -1.34
C ALA A 112 -8.09 4.88 -2.03
N LEU A 113 -9.16 5.49 -1.53
CA LEU A 113 -10.52 5.27 -2.05
C LEU A 113 -10.89 6.28 -3.14
N ARG A 114 -10.45 7.53 -2.98
CA ARG A 114 -10.88 8.66 -3.81
C ARG A 114 -9.74 9.42 -4.46
N GLY A 115 -8.49 9.14 -4.08
CA GLY A 115 -7.32 9.91 -4.51
C GLY A 115 -7.25 11.32 -3.93
N THR A 116 -8.22 11.73 -3.11
CA THR A 116 -8.28 13.03 -2.44
C THR A 116 -7.21 13.15 -1.36
N TYR A 117 -6.78 14.38 -1.09
CA TYR A 117 -5.85 14.66 0.01
C TYR A 117 -6.60 14.92 1.32
N HIS A 118 -6.04 14.38 2.41
CA HIS A 118 -6.56 14.51 3.76
C HIS A 118 -5.45 14.95 4.71
N PHE A 119 -5.82 15.67 5.76
CA PHE A 119 -4.88 16.29 6.68
C PHE A 119 -5.13 15.86 8.12
N SER A 120 -4.08 15.53 8.85
CA SER A 120 -4.18 15.27 10.28
C SER A 120 -3.22 16.20 11.02
N PRO A 121 -3.70 17.08 11.92
CA PRO A 121 -2.81 17.88 12.73
C PRO A 121 -2.03 16.98 13.70
N GLU A 122 -0.77 17.30 13.91
CA GLU A 122 0.07 16.69 14.95
C GLU A 122 -0.30 17.27 16.33
N PRO A 123 -0.27 16.48 17.43
CA PRO A 123 -0.50 17.00 18.76
C PRO A 123 0.41 18.18 19.09
N ILE A 124 -0.15 19.19 19.77
CA ILE A 124 0.53 20.47 20.07
C ILE A 124 1.77 20.24 20.96
N ASP A 125 1.74 19.23 21.81
CA ASP A 125 2.78 18.87 22.76
C ASP A 125 3.80 17.85 22.23
N SER A 126 3.59 17.32 21.02
CA SER A 126 4.54 16.41 20.38
C SER A 126 5.86 17.10 20.04
N LYS A 127 6.95 16.33 20.11
CA LYS A 127 8.32 16.72 19.74
C LYS A 127 8.95 15.70 18.79
N MET A 128 8.11 14.95 18.07
CA MET A 128 8.50 13.81 17.25
C MET A 128 8.59 14.16 15.75
N GLU A 129 8.59 15.44 15.41
CA GLU A 129 8.51 15.92 14.02
C GLU A 129 9.68 15.43 13.16
N GLU A 130 10.85 15.21 13.77
CA GLU A 130 12.05 14.69 13.12
C GLU A 130 11.91 13.25 12.61
N PHE A 131 10.91 12.49 13.08
CA PHE A 131 10.65 11.12 12.61
C PHE A 131 9.85 11.08 11.31
N TYR A 132 9.33 12.22 10.85
CA TYR A 132 8.46 12.28 9.69
C TYR A 132 9.23 12.76 8.45
N PRO A 133 9.02 12.14 7.28
CA PRO A 133 9.49 12.73 6.04
C PRO A 133 8.82 14.09 5.86
N GLU A 134 9.62 15.13 5.68
CA GLU A 134 9.13 16.50 5.50
C GLU A 134 8.63 16.70 4.07
N ILE A 135 7.52 17.43 3.93
CA ILE A 135 7.04 17.89 2.62
C ILE A 135 7.37 19.36 2.42
N SER A 136 7.77 19.71 1.20
CA SER A 136 8.09 21.08 0.83
C SER A 136 6.83 21.93 0.66
N SER A 137 6.99 23.26 0.74
CA SER A 137 5.89 24.21 0.54
C SER A 137 5.25 24.06 -0.85
N GLU A 138 6.02 23.73 -1.89
CA GLU A 138 5.48 23.52 -3.24
C GLU A 138 4.56 22.30 -3.30
N ILE A 139 4.91 21.22 -2.57
CA ILE A 139 4.05 20.03 -2.47
C ILE A 139 2.80 20.39 -1.66
N TRP A 140 2.96 21.10 -0.54
CA TRP A 140 1.87 21.56 0.31
C TRP A 140 0.83 22.38 -0.48
N GLU A 141 1.25 23.42 -1.19
CA GLU A 141 0.36 24.28 -1.97
C GLU A 141 -0.42 23.48 -3.03
N ARG A 142 0.27 22.54 -3.71
CA ARG A 142 -0.35 21.66 -4.70
C ARG A 142 -1.40 20.73 -4.07
N VAL A 143 -1.11 20.12 -2.92
CA VAL A 143 -2.08 19.19 -2.28
C VAL A 143 -3.21 19.94 -1.61
N PHE A 144 -2.94 21.10 -1.01
CA PHE A 144 -3.93 21.93 -0.32
C PHE A 144 -4.97 22.48 -1.31
N SER A 145 -4.52 22.97 -2.46
CA SER A 145 -5.41 23.42 -3.55
C SER A 145 -6.38 22.32 -4.01
N ASN A 146 -5.92 21.06 -4.00
CA ASN A 146 -6.66 19.88 -4.44
C ASN A 146 -7.26 19.06 -3.28
N SER A 147 -7.33 19.63 -2.08
CA SER A 147 -7.83 18.93 -0.88
C SER A 147 -9.35 18.93 -0.80
N PHE A 148 -9.88 18.01 0.01
CA PHE A 148 -11.31 17.90 0.26
C PHE A 148 -11.84 19.15 0.98
N GLU A 149 -12.98 19.69 0.53
CA GLU A 149 -13.49 21.04 0.88
C GLU A 149 -13.61 21.34 2.37
N ILE A 150 -13.75 20.33 3.23
CA ILE A 150 -13.92 20.49 4.69
C ILE A 150 -12.74 21.25 5.33
N TYR A 151 -11.54 21.25 4.72
CA TYR A 151 -10.38 22.01 5.24
C TYR A 151 -10.32 23.46 4.73
N LYS A 152 -11.14 23.85 3.75
CA LYS A 152 -11.18 25.20 3.19
C LYS A 152 -12.19 26.11 3.89
N SER A 153 -12.98 25.58 4.83
CA SER A 153 -14.14 26.26 5.43
C SER A 153 -13.93 26.73 6.88
N ASN A 154 -12.68 26.85 7.34
CA ASN A 154 -12.36 27.35 8.69
C ASN A 154 -11.53 28.66 8.70
N GLU A 155 -11.59 29.44 7.61
CA GLU A 155 -11.19 30.86 7.61
C GLU A 155 -12.40 31.78 7.72
#